data_AF-A0A175VS40-F1
#
_entry.id   AF-A0A175VS40-F1
#
_cell.length_a   1.000
_cell.length_b   1.000
_cell.length_c   1.000
_cell.angle_alpha   90.00
_cell.angle_beta   90.00
_cell.angle_gamma   90.00
#
_symmetry.space_group_name_H-M   'P 1'
#
loop_
_entity.id
_entity.type
_entity.pdbx_description
1 polymer ?
#
loop_
_entity_poly.entity_id
_entity_poly.type
_entity_poly.pdbx_seq_one_letter_code
_entity_poly.pdbx_strand_id
1 'polypeptide(L)'
;NEVIGCTTFAVFVIALWASAFARISISCLLLQIAQDRVWRFVLRSTVAIQGASLAASDICQLVQCRPIRALWAPVPDKHCVPTEQILIVAWVFS
;
A
#
# COMPACT_ATOMS: atom_id res chain seq x y z
N ASN A 1 -13.99 20.76 -6.00
CA ASN A 1 -12.66 20.11 -6.09
C ASN A 1 -12.38 19.09 -4.98
N GLU A 2 -13.13 19.06 -3.88
CA GLU A 2 -12.91 18.10 -2.78
C GLU A 2 -13.24 16.64 -3.15
N VAL A 3 -14.32 16.42 -3.92
CA VAL A 3 -14.76 15.07 -4.31
C VAL A 3 -13.69 14.31 -5.11
N ILE A 4 -12.97 15.02 -5.99
CA ILE A 4 -11.92 14.43 -6.85
C ILE A 4 -10.76 13.91 -6.00
N GLY A 5 -10.41 14.61 -4.92
CA GLY A 5 -9.37 14.19 -3.98
C GLY A 5 -9.73 12.91 -3.24
N CYS A 6 -10.96 12.82 -2.71
CA CYS A 6 -11.46 11.64 -2.03
C CYS A 6 -11.48 10.41 -2.93
N THR A 7 -11.98 10.55 -4.17
CA THR A 7 -12.05 9.44 -5.12
C THR A 7 -10.67 8.94 -5.48
N THR A 8 -9.71 9.84 -5.74
CA THR A 8 -8.34 9.46 -6.10
C THR A 8 -7.64 8.73 -4.95
N PHE A 9 -7.80 9.23 -3.71
CA PHE A 9 -7.25 8.57 -2.53
C PHE A 9 -7.86 7.17 -2.33
N ALA A 10 -9.19 7.06 -2.37
CA ALA A 10 -9.88 5.78 -2.20
C ALA A 10 -9.47 4.77 -3.28
N VAL A 11 -9.37 5.19 -4.55
CA VAL A 11 -8.92 4.33 -5.65
C VAL A 11 -7.49 3.86 -5.43
N PHE A 12 -6.59 4.74 -4.99
CA PHE A 12 -5.20 4.37 -4.72
C PHE A 12 -5.10 3.34 -3.59
N VAL A 13 -5.81 3.55 -2.48
CA VAL A 13 -5.87 2.60 -1.38
C VAL A 13 -6.43 1.27 -1.84
N ILE A 14 -7.60 1.27 -2.48
CA ILE A 14 -8.23 0.03 -2.95
C ILE A 14 -7.35 -0.69 -3.97
N ALA A 15 -6.66 0.02 -4.87
CA ALA A 15 -5.76 -0.57 -5.85
C ALA A 15 -4.53 -1.22 -5.20
N LEU A 16 -3.93 -0.57 -4.19
CA LEU A 16 -2.82 -1.15 -3.42
C LEU A 16 -3.27 -2.43 -2.70
N TRP A 17 -4.40 -2.38 -2.01
CA TRP A 17 -4.96 -3.54 -1.31
C TRP A 17 -5.33 -4.67 -2.28
N ALA A 18 -6.00 -4.35 -3.39
CA ALA A 18 -6.36 -5.33 -4.42
C ALA A 18 -5.12 -5.99 -5.05
N SER A 19 -4.08 -5.23 -5.36
CA SER A 19 -2.84 -5.76 -5.92
C SER A 19 -2.10 -6.67 -4.94
N ALA A 20 -2.08 -6.31 -3.65
CA ALA A 20 -1.47 -7.13 -2.62
C ALA A 20 -2.25 -8.43 -2.39
N PHE A 21 -3.59 -8.38 -2.36
CA PHE A 21 -4.42 -9.58 -2.28
C PHE A 21 -4.26 -10.48 -3.51
N ALA A 22 -4.15 -9.91 -4.70
CA ALA A 22 -3.88 -10.68 -5.92
C ALA A 22 -2.53 -11.41 -5.81
N ARG A 23 -1.47 -10.72 -5.36
CA ARG A 23 -0.14 -11.33 -5.15
C ARG A 23 -0.19 -12.43 -4.08
N ILE A 24 -0.87 -12.21 -2.96
CA ILE A 24 -1.03 -13.22 -1.90
C ILE A 24 -1.82 -14.44 -2.43
N SER A 25 -2.89 -14.21 -3.18
CA SER A 25 -3.69 -15.28 -3.80
C SER A 25 -2.84 -16.14 -4.74
N ILE A 26 -2.07 -15.50 -5.63
CA ILE A 26 -1.15 -16.16 -6.55
C ILE A 26 -0.08 -16.94 -5.76
N SER A 27 0.53 -16.34 -4.73
CA SER A 27 1.51 -17.03 -3.88
C SER A 27 0.92 -18.23 -3.14
N CYS A 28 -0.34 -18.16 -2.68
CA CYS A 28 -1.04 -19.28 -2.05
C CYS A 28 -1.31 -20.42 -3.03
N LEU A 29 -1.74 -20.11 -4.26
CA LEU A 29 -1.91 -21.10 -5.33
C LEU A 29 -0.59 -21.78 -5.68
N LEU A 30 0.48 -20.99 -5.82
CA LEU A 30 1.84 -21.49 -6.03
C LEU A 30 2.30 -22.40 -4.87
N LEU A 31 1.94 -22.08 -3.63
CA LEU A 31 2.31 -22.86 -2.44
C LEU A 31 1.68 -24.26 -2.45
N GLN A 32 0.49 -24.40 -3.04
CA GLN A 32 -0.18 -25.69 -3.21
C GLN A 32 0.51 -26.58 -4.25
N ILE A 33 0.99 -25.98 -5.35
CA ILE A 33 1.67 -26.70 -6.44
C ILE A 33 3.15 -26.99 -6.05
N ALA A 34 3.75 -26.14 -5.22
CA ALA A 34 5.12 -26.25 -4.75
C ALA A 34 5.39 -27.57 -4.00
N GLN A 35 6.15 -28.47 -4.61
CA GLN A 35 6.68 -29.67 -3.95
C GLN A 35 7.99 -29.38 -3.20
N ASP A 36 8.79 -28.45 -3.72
CA ASP A 36 10.10 -28.14 -3.16
C ASP A 36 10.01 -27.27 -1.89
N ARG A 37 10.79 -27.62 -0.85
CA ARG A 37 10.82 -26.89 0.42
C ARG A 37 11.38 -25.47 0.27
N VAL A 38 12.37 -25.29 -0.62
CA VAL A 38 12.95 -23.97 -0.88
C VAL A 38 11.91 -23.07 -1.52
N TRP A 39 11.16 -23.60 -2.49
CA TRP A 39 10.09 -22.84 -3.15
C TRP A 39 8.99 -22.43 -2.18
N ARG A 40 8.59 -23.32 -1.27
CA ARG A 40 7.64 -22.98 -0.19
C ARG A 40 8.15 -21.87 0.73
N PHE A 41 9.44 -21.87 1.06
CA PHE A 41 10.05 -20.81 1.87
C PHE A 41 10.03 -19.47 1.13
N VAL A 42 10.46 -19.44 -0.14
CA VAL A 42 10.44 -18.23 -0.99
C VAL A 42 9.04 -17.65 -1.07
N LEU A 43 8.02 -18.47 -1.35
CA LEU A 43 6.63 -18.02 -1.45
C LEU A 43 6.10 -17.43 -0.13
N ARG A 44 6.42 -18.05 1.01
CA ARG A 44 6.05 -17.51 2.33
C ARG A 44 6.73 -16.16 2.60
N SER A 45 8.01 -16.04 2.25
CA SER A 45 8.73 -14.76 2.36
C SER A 45 8.11 -13.69 1.47
N THR A 46 7.70 -14.03 0.24
CA THR A 46 6.98 -13.09 -0.64
C THR A 46 5.67 -12.62 0.00
N VAL A 47 4.86 -13.52 0.55
CA VAL A 47 3.62 -13.15 1.26
C VAL A 47 3.91 -12.24 2.46
N ALA A 48 4.96 -12.53 3.24
CA ALA A 48 5.36 -11.72 4.38
C ALA A 48 5.82 -10.31 3.95
N ILE A 49 6.64 -10.20 2.91
CA ILE A 49 7.11 -8.93 2.35
C ILE A 49 5.92 -8.11 1.82
N GLN A 50 4.98 -8.76 1.12
CA GLN A 50 3.75 -8.13 0.64
C GLN A 50 2.92 -7.57 1.80
N GLY A 51 2.76 -8.33 2.88
CA GLY A 51 2.08 -7.84 4.10
C GLY A 51 2.79 -6.65 4.74
N ALA A 52 4.12 -6.70 4.84
CA ALA A 52 4.93 -5.61 5.38
C ALA A 52 4.82 -4.34 4.53
N SER A 53 4.81 -4.47 3.20
CA SER A 53 4.66 -3.33 2.28
C SER A 53 3.29 -2.65 2.40
N LEU A 54 2.23 -3.44 2.59
CA LEU A 54 0.88 -2.94 2.85
C LEU A 54 0.82 -2.15 4.15
N ALA A 55 1.33 -2.73 5.24
CA ALA A 55 1.35 -2.09 6.55
C ALA A 55 2.16 -0.78 6.51
N ALA A 56 3.31 -0.78 5.85
CA ALA A 56 4.11 0.43 5.68
C ALA A 56 3.37 1.49 4.86
N SER A 57 2.60 1.09 3.84
CA SER A 57 1.76 1.99 3.06
C SER A 57 0.65 2.63 3.91
N ASP A 58 0.01 1.86 4.79
CA ASP A 58 -0.98 2.40 5.72
C ASP A 58 -0.36 3.38 6.72
N ILE A 59 0.82 3.05 7.27
CA ILE A 59 1.57 3.94 8.16
C ILE A 59 1.94 5.24 7.45
N CYS A 60 2.43 5.16 6.21
CA CYS A 60 2.74 6.35 5.42
C CYS A 60 1.51 7.24 5.22
N GLN A 61 0.34 6.66 4.89
CA GLN A 61 -0.90 7.44 4.76
C GLN A 61 -1.31 8.12 6.08
N LEU A 62 -1.12 7.45 7.22
CA LEU A 62 -1.39 8.01 8.53
C LEU A 62 -0.43 9.15 8.91
N VAL A 63 0.77 9.20 8.33
CA VAL A 63 1.81 10.21 8.62
C VAL A 63 1.84 11.35 7.59
N GLN A 64 1.36 11.10 6.36
CA GLN A 64 1.46 12.04 5.23
C GLN A 64 0.80 13.40 5.47
N CYS A 65 -0.28 13.46 6.26
CA CYS A 65 -0.91 14.73 6.61
C CYS A 65 -1.24 14.79 8.11
N ARG A 66 -0.95 15.94 8.71
CA ARG A 66 -1.40 16.30 10.06
C ARG A 66 -2.37 17.48 9.94
N PRO A 67 -3.64 17.35 10.39
CA PRO A 67 -4.33 16.11 10.78
C PRO A 67 -4.70 15.22 9.57
N ILE A 68 -4.89 13.91 9.76
CA ILE A 68 -5.13 12.93 8.68
C ILE A 68 -6.34 13.32 7.80
N ARG A 69 -7.37 13.93 8.41
CA ARG A 69 -8.54 14.47 7.71
C ARG A 69 -8.22 15.51 6.63
N ALA A 70 -7.04 16.15 6.67
CA ALA A 70 -6.60 17.09 5.63
C ALA A 70 -6.35 16.41 4.27
N LEU A 71 -6.30 15.07 4.25
CA LEU A 71 -6.13 14.25 3.05
C LEU A 71 -7.42 14.18 2.21
N TRP A 72 -8.60 14.26 2.84
CA TRP A 72 -9.91 14.16 2.16
C TRP A 72 -10.88 15.32 2.48
N ALA A 73 -10.54 16.21 3.41
CA ALA A 73 -11.33 17.39 3.74
C ALA A 73 -10.44 18.65 3.74
N PRO A 74 -10.98 19.82 3.34
CA PRO A 74 -10.25 21.07 3.47
C PRO A 74 -10.14 21.41 4.95
N VAL A 75 -8.91 21.48 5.46
CA VAL A 75 -8.62 21.91 6.82
C VAL A 75 -7.66 23.09 6.72
N PRO A 76 -8.02 24.28 7.23
CA PRO A 76 -7.05 25.36 7.42
C PRO A 76 -5.96 24.86 8.40
N ASP A 77 -4.70 25.19 8.13
CA ASP A 77 -3.51 24.71 8.90
C ASP A 77 -3.12 23.25 8.68
N LYS A 78 -3.30 22.71 7.47
CA LYS A 78 -2.77 21.39 7.11
C LYS A 78 -1.25 21.41 6.88
N HIS A 79 -0.54 20.53 7.56
CA HIS A 79 0.83 20.17 7.22
C HIS A 79 0.83 18.82 6.53
N CYS A 80 0.91 18.85 5.19
CA CYS A 80 1.06 17.65 4.37
C CYS A 80 2.48 17.58 3.82
N VAL A 81 3.01 16.36 3.77
CA VAL A 81 4.31 16.07 3.15
C VAL A 81 4.23 16.39 1.64
N PRO A 82 5.22 17.10 1.06
CA PRO A 82 5.21 17.45 -0.36
C PRO A 82 5.22 16.20 -1.26
N THR A 83 4.50 16.27 -2.38
CA THR A 83 4.26 15.16 -3.31
C THR A 83 5.54 14.48 -3.81
N GLU A 84 6.66 15.22 -3.88
CA GLU A 84 7.95 14.67 -4.31
C GLU A 84 8.46 13.56 -3.38
N GLN A 85 8.21 13.67 -2.07
CA GLN A 85 8.62 12.63 -1.12
C GLN A 85 7.73 11.39 -1.25
N ILE A 86 6.46 11.56 -1.63
CA ILE A 86 5.53 10.44 -1.87
C ILE A 86 5.99 9.61 -3.07
N LEU A 87 6.52 10.25 -4.12
CA LEU A 87 7.05 9.55 -5.28
C LEU A 87 8.28 8.70 -4.93
N ILE A 88 9.19 9.20 -4.09
CA ILE A 88 10.35 8.43 -3.63
C ILE A 88 9.89 7.16 -2.90
N VAL A 89 8.87 7.29 -2.05
CA VAL A 89 8.31 6.15 -1.32
C VAL A 89 7.61 5.16 -2.28
N ALA A 90 6.86 5.65 -3.27
CA ALA A 90 6.23 4.80 -4.28
C ALA A 90 7.25 4.00 -5.10
N TRP A 91 8.40 4.60 -5.44
CA TRP A 91 9.51 3.91 -6.12
C TRP A 91 10.09 2.75 -5.31
N VAL A 92 10.02 2.80 -3.98
CA VAL A 92 10.51 1.72 -3.10
C VAL A 92 9.49 0.58 -2.98
N PHE A 93 8.20 0.88 -3.14
CA PHE A 93 7.12 -0.10 -2.99
C PHE A 93 6.67 -0.77 -4.31
N SER A 94 6.95 -0.15 -5.47
CA SER A 94 6.62 -0.72 -6.79
C SER A 94 7.47 -1.96 -7.11
#